data_AF-A0A962V4Q9-F1
#
_entry.id   AF-A0A962V4Q9-F1
#
_cell.length_a   1.000
_cell.length_b   1.000
_cell.length_c   1.000
_cell.angle_alpha   90.00
_cell.angle_beta   90.00
_cell.angle_gamma   90.00
#
_symmetry.space_group_name_H-M   'P 1'
#
loop_
_entity.id
_entity.type
_entity.pdbx_description
1 polymer ?
#
loop_
_entity_poly.entity_id
_entity_poly.type
_entity_poly.pdbx_seq_one_letter_code
_entity_poly.pdbx_strand_id
1 'polypeptide(L)'
;MSAKFLRKLGGALAITSALAGGALWAPTSQAVNLADDGLGEVALYQYYTARAGWQTFFRIINTSDDMVPVKVRFRRAADSEDVLDFVVALSPRDMWVAWTDSNVDGNGTPGLITWDTSCLAPAPSPGNLSGWVSVPDTNRKYVTFKAPGAEEGHVEMISLGRTGPLLNVTTDLYADTLHGPDDTPDCQRFGAAFTPGASSFS
;
A
#
# COMPACT_ATOMS: atom_id res chain seq x y z
N MET A 1 22.67 -77.76 -9.12
CA MET A 1 23.11 -76.34 -9.08
C MET A 1 22.06 -75.54 -8.31
N SER A 2 22.51 -74.81 -7.28
CA SER A 2 21.89 -73.65 -6.58
C SER A 2 20.42 -73.75 -6.12
N ALA A 3 20.12 -74.05 -4.85
CA ALA A 3 20.20 -73.22 -3.62
C ALA A 3 18.92 -72.41 -3.32
N LYS A 4 18.28 -72.78 -2.19
CA LYS A 4 17.19 -72.11 -1.47
C LYS A 4 17.58 -70.68 -1.07
N PHE A 5 16.62 -69.75 -1.06
CA PHE A 5 16.60 -68.70 -0.03
C PHE A 5 15.16 -68.24 0.28
N LEU A 6 14.76 -68.46 1.54
CA LEU A 6 13.63 -67.83 2.23
C LEU A 6 14.13 -66.57 2.95
N ARG A 7 13.20 -65.63 3.26
CA ARG A 7 13.26 -64.47 4.21
C ARG A 7 13.27 -63.11 3.50
N LYS A 8 12.54 -62.07 3.90
CA LYS A 8 12.00 -61.65 5.22
C LYS A 8 10.92 -60.56 4.98
N LEU A 9 9.94 -60.44 5.88
CA LEU A 9 9.11 -59.24 6.03
C LEU A 9 9.97 -58.03 6.46
N GLY A 10 9.55 -56.82 6.06
CA GLY A 10 9.80 -55.57 6.79
C GLY A 10 10.68 -54.56 6.06
N GLY A 11 10.14 -53.36 5.82
CA GLY A 11 10.92 -52.19 5.41
C GLY A 11 10.07 -51.08 4.83
N ALA A 12 9.62 -50.16 5.69
CA ALA A 12 9.09 -48.87 5.27
C ALA A 12 10.13 -48.14 4.39
N LEU A 13 9.73 -47.70 3.19
CA LEU A 13 10.53 -46.75 2.43
C LEU A 13 10.16 -45.34 2.93
N ALA A 14 10.99 -44.82 3.80
CA ALA A 14 10.97 -43.42 4.19
C ALA A 14 11.24 -42.55 2.96
N ILE A 15 10.29 -41.68 2.59
CA ILE A 15 10.56 -40.57 1.68
C ILE A 15 11.28 -39.51 2.52
N THR A 16 12.60 -39.66 2.67
CA THR A 16 13.47 -38.57 3.11
C THR A 16 13.93 -37.82 1.87
N SER A 17 13.12 -36.85 1.42
CA SER A 17 13.60 -35.76 0.56
C SER A 17 13.70 -34.50 1.40
N ALA A 18 14.92 -34.00 1.47
CA ALA A 18 15.41 -33.01 2.43
C ALA A 18 14.61 -31.70 2.44
N LEU A 19 14.25 -31.27 3.65
CA LEU A 19 14.18 -29.85 3.99
C LEU A 19 15.60 -29.30 3.88
N ALA A 20 15.94 -28.74 2.72
CA ALA A 20 17.13 -27.94 2.53
C ALA A 20 16.71 -26.60 1.93
N GLY A 21 16.28 -25.68 2.81
CA GLY A 21 16.70 -24.28 2.82
C GLY A 21 16.61 -23.45 1.54
N GLY A 22 15.78 -23.83 0.57
CA GLY A 22 15.47 -22.97 -0.57
C GLY A 22 14.56 -21.86 -0.08
N ALA A 23 15.14 -20.70 0.22
CA ALA A 23 14.38 -19.46 0.29
C ALA A 23 13.43 -19.44 -0.91
N LEU A 24 12.12 -19.48 -0.63
CA LEU A 24 11.10 -19.13 -1.60
C LEU A 24 11.35 -17.66 -1.91
N TRP A 25 12.26 -17.40 -2.86
CA TRP A 25 12.33 -16.13 -3.54
C TRP A 25 11.02 -16.04 -4.32
N ALA A 26 9.96 -15.54 -3.67
CA ALA A 26 8.85 -14.98 -4.39
C ALA A 26 9.47 -13.97 -5.35
N PRO A 27 9.30 -14.12 -6.69
CA PRO A 27 9.77 -13.11 -7.60
C PRO A 27 9.06 -11.81 -7.20
N THR A 28 9.81 -10.84 -6.68
CA THR A 28 9.32 -9.48 -6.48
C THR A 28 9.23 -8.84 -7.86
N SER A 29 8.23 -9.24 -8.63
CA SER A 29 7.94 -8.67 -9.94
C SER A 29 7.35 -7.27 -9.77
N GLN A 30 8.15 -6.29 -9.35
CA GLN A 30 7.74 -4.90 -9.52
C GLN A 30 8.11 -4.50 -10.95
N ALA A 31 7.11 -4.50 -11.83
CA ALA A 31 7.25 -3.84 -13.13
C ALA A 31 7.18 -2.34 -12.85
N VAL A 32 8.36 -1.74 -12.71
CA VAL A 32 8.54 -0.30 -12.55
C VAL A 32 8.89 0.26 -13.92
N ASN A 33 8.07 1.17 -14.43
CA ASN A 33 8.45 1.97 -15.59
C ASN A 33 9.12 3.25 -15.09
N LEU A 34 10.45 3.27 -15.06
CA LEU A 34 11.24 4.45 -14.73
C LEU A 34 11.06 5.49 -15.85
N ALA A 35 10.48 6.64 -15.53
CA ALA A 35 10.47 7.78 -16.43
C ALA A 35 11.79 8.56 -16.26
N ASP A 36 12.62 8.60 -17.31
CA ASP A 36 13.92 9.28 -17.31
C ASP A 36 13.81 10.83 -17.22
N ASP A 37 12.58 11.37 -17.32
CA ASP A 37 12.29 12.80 -17.34
C ASP A 37 11.71 13.33 -16.01
N GLY A 38 11.42 12.45 -15.04
CA GLY A 38 10.82 12.82 -13.76
C GLY A 38 9.38 13.34 -13.86
N LEU A 39 8.65 13.04 -14.95
CA LEU A 39 7.27 13.48 -15.18
C LEU A 39 6.20 12.55 -14.57
N GLY A 40 6.61 11.43 -13.99
CA GLY A 40 5.74 10.48 -13.30
C GLY A 40 6.15 9.04 -13.54
N GLU A 41 6.23 8.25 -12.48
CA GLU A 41 6.56 6.83 -12.49
C GLU A 41 5.34 6.02 -12.07
N VAL A 42 5.16 4.84 -12.68
CA VAL A 42 4.15 3.87 -12.26
C VAL A 42 4.84 2.62 -11.74
N ALA A 43 4.53 2.27 -10.50
CA ALA A 43 4.87 1.00 -9.89
C ALA A 43 3.62 0.13 -9.78
N LEU A 44 3.72 -1.11 -10.30
CA LEU A 44 2.65 -2.10 -10.20
C LEU A 44 2.97 -3.12 -9.13
N TYR A 45 2.10 -3.21 -8.12
CA TYR A 45 2.10 -4.29 -7.15
C TYR A 45 1.17 -5.40 -7.63
N GLN A 46 1.75 -6.52 -8.06
CA GLN A 46 1.03 -7.54 -8.82
C GLN A 46 -0.08 -8.25 -8.03
N TYR A 47 0.03 -8.33 -6.71
CA TYR A 47 -0.96 -9.00 -5.89
C TYR A 47 -1.03 -8.40 -4.48
N TYR A 48 -2.25 -8.16 -4.01
CA TYR A 48 -2.58 -7.96 -2.61
C TYR A 48 -3.64 -8.97 -2.18
N THR A 49 -3.66 -9.27 -0.89
CA THR A 49 -4.70 -10.08 -0.25
C THR A 49 -4.96 -9.65 1.19
N ALA A 50 -6.24 -9.71 1.57
CA ALA A 50 -6.82 -9.61 2.90
C ALA A 50 -7.61 -10.90 3.24
N ARG A 51 -7.54 -11.94 2.40
CA ARG A 51 -8.35 -13.15 2.56
C ARG A 51 -7.87 -13.96 3.75
N ALA A 52 -8.80 -14.59 4.47
CA ALA A 52 -8.50 -15.63 5.46
C ALA A 52 -7.42 -15.23 6.50
N GLY A 53 -7.41 -13.95 6.91
CA GLY A 53 -6.44 -13.42 7.89
C GLY A 53 -5.05 -13.13 7.33
N TRP A 54 -4.82 -13.31 6.02
CA TRP A 54 -3.60 -12.83 5.36
C TRP A 54 -3.60 -11.30 5.27
N GLN A 55 -2.41 -10.72 5.36
CA GLN A 55 -2.18 -9.29 5.23
C GLN A 55 -1.09 -9.06 4.18
N THR A 56 -1.25 -8.01 3.38
CA THR A 56 -0.24 -7.52 2.44
C THR A 56 0.27 -6.20 2.95
N PHE A 57 1.59 -6.09 3.13
CA PHE A 57 2.24 -4.86 3.55
C PHE A 57 2.75 -4.07 2.34
N PHE A 58 2.52 -2.77 2.36
CA PHE A 58 2.95 -1.83 1.35
C PHE A 58 3.91 -0.83 1.96
N ARG A 59 4.94 -0.47 1.19
CA ARG A 59 5.86 0.61 1.52
C ARG A 59 6.17 1.39 0.26
N ILE A 60 5.94 2.70 0.30
CA ILE A 60 6.30 3.63 -0.76
C ILE A 60 7.40 4.52 -0.18
N ILE A 61 8.53 4.64 -0.87
CA ILE A 61 9.68 5.43 -0.39
C ILE A 61 9.91 6.57 -1.38
N ASN A 62 9.92 7.80 -0.88
CA ASN A 62 10.41 8.95 -1.62
C ASN A 62 11.92 9.09 -1.38
N THR A 63 12.70 8.82 -2.42
CA THR A 63 14.17 8.97 -2.37
C THR A 63 14.65 10.31 -2.95
N SER A 64 13.74 11.24 -3.24
CA SER A 64 14.08 12.57 -3.73
C SER A 64 14.18 13.59 -2.58
N ASP A 65 14.71 14.78 -2.90
CA ASP A 65 14.73 15.95 -2.01
C ASP A 65 13.48 16.83 -2.17
N ASP A 66 12.53 16.40 -2.99
CA ASP A 66 11.27 17.10 -3.28
C ASP A 66 10.09 16.34 -2.64
N MET A 67 8.95 17.01 -2.49
CA MET A 67 7.68 16.36 -2.16
C MET A 67 7.17 15.57 -3.37
N VAL A 68 6.64 14.36 -3.14
CA VAL A 68 6.10 13.48 -4.18
C VAL A 68 4.68 13.05 -3.80
N PRO A 69 3.63 13.50 -4.52
CA PRO A 69 2.29 12.95 -4.38
C PRO A 69 2.16 11.66 -5.18
N VAL A 70 1.63 10.61 -4.56
CA VAL A 70 1.42 9.30 -5.20
C VAL A 70 -0.06 8.95 -5.15
N LYS A 71 -0.70 8.78 -6.31
CA LYS A 71 -2.02 8.18 -6.42
C LYS A 71 -1.91 6.67 -6.30
N VAL A 72 -2.60 6.09 -5.33
CA VAL A 72 -2.67 4.65 -5.09
C VAL A 72 -4.06 4.16 -5.45
N ARG A 73 -4.15 3.05 -6.19
CA ARG A 73 -5.42 2.44 -6.62
C ARG A 73 -5.39 0.95 -6.38
N PHE A 74 -6.39 0.44 -5.67
CA PHE A 74 -6.63 -0.98 -5.47
C PHE A 74 -7.68 -1.45 -6.47
N ARG A 75 -7.37 -2.53 -7.18
CA ARG A 75 -8.23 -3.09 -8.22
C ARG A 75 -8.51 -4.53 -7.88
N ARG A 76 -9.78 -4.92 -7.76
CA ARG A 76 -10.11 -6.30 -7.37
C ARG A 76 -9.77 -7.30 -8.47
N ALA A 77 -9.37 -8.51 -8.08
CA ALA A 77 -8.92 -9.53 -9.02
C ALA A 77 -9.98 -9.98 -10.03
N ALA A 78 -11.26 -9.95 -9.65
CA ALA A 78 -12.34 -10.55 -10.44
C ALA A 78 -12.56 -9.84 -11.79
N ASP A 79 -12.45 -8.52 -11.83
CA ASP A 79 -12.81 -7.70 -12.99
C ASP A 79 -12.08 -6.34 -13.05
N SER A 80 -11.09 -6.11 -12.19
CA SER A 80 -10.36 -4.84 -12.08
C SER A 80 -11.25 -3.63 -11.75
N GLU A 81 -12.39 -3.82 -11.08
CA GLU A 81 -13.14 -2.70 -10.49
C GLU A 81 -12.27 -1.93 -9.48
N ASP A 82 -12.41 -0.59 -9.45
CA ASP A 82 -11.73 0.25 -8.46
C ASP A 82 -12.39 0.07 -7.10
N VAL A 83 -11.65 -0.46 -6.13
CA VAL A 83 -12.19 -0.72 -4.79
C VAL A 83 -11.68 0.26 -3.75
N LEU A 84 -10.61 0.99 -4.06
CA LEU A 84 -10.07 2.06 -3.23
C LEU A 84 -9.08 2.87 -4.05
N ASP A 85 -9.26 4.19 -4.10
CA ASP A 85 -8.25 5.12 -4.56
C ASP A 85 -8.04 6.26 -3.57
N PHE A 86 -6.80 6.72 -3.46
CA PHE A 86 -6.41 7.86 -2.65
C PHE A 86 -5.07 8.42 -3.14
N VAL A 87 -4.71 9.61 -2.67
CA VAL A 87 -3.38 10.18 -2.87
C VAL A 87 -2.69 10.24 -1.52
N VAL A 88 -1.41 9.86 -1.48
CA VAL A 88 -0.51 10.10 -0.34
C VAL A 88 0.57 11.10 -0.74
N ALA A 89 0.83 12.09 0.11
CA ALA A 89 1.99 12.97 -0.04
C ALA A 89 3.18 12.39 0.71
N LEU A 90 4.29 12.17 0.02
CA LEU A 90 5.56 11.85 0.65
C LEU A 90 6.42 13.11 0.71
N SER A 91 6.82 13.51 1.91
CA SER A 91 7.80 14.58 2.09
C SER A 91 9.19 14.15 1.56
N PRO A 92 10.18 15.06 1.44
CA PRO A 92 11.53 14.68 1.05
C PRO A 92 12.08 13.55 1.94
N ARG A 93 12.67 12.52 1.33
CA ARG A 93 13.31 11.39 2.03
C ARG A 93 12.37 10.58 2.94
N ASP A 94 11.09 10.60 2.64
CA ASP A 94 10.03 10.01 3.45
C ASP A 94 9.67 8.57 3.03
N MET A 95 8.97 7.85 3.91
CA MET A 95 8.33 6.60 3.57
C MET A 95 6.91 6.56 4.11
N TRP A 96 6.00 6.01 3.31
CA TRP A 96 4.65 5.71 3.76
C TRP A 96 4.43 4.20 3.83
N VAL A 97 3.86 3.74 4.93
CA VAL A 97 3.55 2.31 5.15
C VAL A 97 2.07 2.07 5.38
N ALA A 98 1.57 0.95 4.87
CA ALA A 98 0.21 0.48 5.11
C ALA A 98 0.11 -1.03 4.96
N TRP A 99 -0.99 -1.62 5.41
CA TRP A 99 -1.28 -3.03 5.18
C TRP A 99 -2.75 -3.30 5.01
N THR A 100 -3.08 -4.34 4.24
CA THR A 100 -4.45 -4.84 4.15
C THR A 100 -4.84 -5.61 5.41
N ASP A 101 -6.11 -5.55 5.77
CA ASP A 101 -6.68 -6.37 6.84
C ASP A 101 -8.08 -6.82 6.45
N SER A 102 -8.48 -8.02 6.90
CA SER A 102 -9.82 -8.57 6.69
C SER A 102 -10.92 -7.88 7.50
N ASN A 103 -10.55 -7.07 8.50
CA ASN A 103 -11.44 -6.51 9.50
C ASN A 103 -10.99 -5.13 9.96
N VAL A 104 -10.91 -4.16 9.04
CA VAL A 104 -10.39 -2.83 9.36
C VAL A 104 -11.29 -2.03 10.30
N ASP A 105 -12.60 -2.28 10.28
CA ASP A 105 -13.63 -1.54 11.01
C ASP A 105 -14.13 -2.28 12.27
N GLY A 106 -13.68 -3.51 12.51
CA GLY A 106 -14.14 -4.37 13.59
C GLY A 106 -15.41 -5.19 13.27
N ASN A 107 -16.01 -5.00 12.08
CA ASN A 107 -17.25 -5.65 11.65
C ASN A 107 -17.06 -6.70 10.54
N GLY A 108 -15.82 -7.09 10.27
CA GLY A 108 -15.45 -8.06 9.24
C GLY A 108 -15.30 -7.47 7.84
N THR A 109 -15.16 -6.15 7.72
CA THR A 109 -14.98 -5.48 6.43
C THR A 109 -13.50 -5.43 6.05
N PRO A 110 -13.10 -5.92 4.87
CA PRO A 110 -11.72 -5.82 4.41
C PRO A 110 -11.37 -4.39 4.03
N GLY A 111 -10.09 -4.04 4.14
CA GLY A 111 -9.64 -2.70 3.79
C GLY A 111 -8.15 -2.51 3.98
N LEU A 112 -7.76 -1.23 4.12
CA LEU A 112 -6.39 -0.79 4.30
C LEU A 112 -6.24 -0.04 5.64
N ILE A 113 -5.14 -0.30 6.34
CA ILE A 113 -4.76 0.36 7.59
C ILE A 113 -3.40 1.03 7.40
N THR A 114 -3.24 2.22 7.96
CA THR A 114 -1.94 2.88 8.11
C THR A 114 -1.86 3.59 9.45
N TRP A 115 -0.67 3.61 10.05
CA TRP A 115 -0.34 4.44 11.22
C TRP A 115 0.55 5.61 10.86
N ASP A 116 0.95 5.68 9.60
CA ASP A 116 1.82 6.70 9.05
C ASP A 116 1.15 8.07 9.10
N THR A 117 1.91 9.13 9.31
CA THR A 117 1.42 10.50 9.47
C THR A 117 1.44 11.30 8.18
N SER A 118 1.97 10.74 7.09
CA SER A 118 1.92 11.33 5.75
C SER A 118 0.50 11.75 5.37
N CYS A 119 0.39 12.88 4.68
CA CYS A 119 -0.91 13.42 4.29
C CYS A 119 -1.61 12.51 3.28
N LEU A 120 -2.88 12.21 3.55
CA LEU A 120 -3.76 11.46 2.66
C LEU A 120 -4.85 12.37 2.09
N ALA A 121 -5.25 12.11 0.85
CA ALA A 121 -6.39 12.73 0.22
C ALA A 121 -7.33 11.67 -0.40
N PRO A 122 -8.65 11.69 -0.10
CA PRO A 122 -9.32 12.59 0.86
C PRO A 122 -8.78 12.46 2.30
N ALA A 123 -8.81 13.56 3.05
CA ALA A 123 -8.26 13.61 4.41
C ALA A 123 -9.02 12.65 5.36
N PRO A 124 -8.30 11.88 6.19
CA PRO A 124 -8.92 11.05 7.23
C PRO A 124 -9.64 11.92 8.26
N SER A 125 -10.85 11.51 8.64
CA SER A 125 -11.61 12.21 9.68
C SER A 125 -12.33 11.24 10.61
N PRO A 126 -12.53 11.60 11.90
CA PRO A 126 -13.25 10.74 12.83
C PRO A 126 -14.68 10.50 12.35
N GLY A 127 -15.10 9.24 12.30
CA GLY A 127 -16.47 8.86 11.93
C GLY A 127 -16.80 8.94 10.44
N ASN A 128 -15.81 9.06 9.54
CA ASN A 128 -16.05 9.07 8.10
C ASN A 128 -16.52 7.69 7.56
N LEU A 129 -17.82 7.53 7.31
CA LEU A 129 -18.38 6.26 6.85
C LEU A 129 -18.13 5.93 5.37
N SER A 130 -17.52 6.83 4.59
CA SER A 130 -17.39 6.68 3.13
C SER A 130 -15.97 6.88 2.59
N GLY A 131 -14.99 7.01 3.49
CA GLY A 131 -13.59 7.25 3.17
C GLY A 131 -12.68 6.88 4.33
N TRP A 132 -11.53 7.55 4.39
CA TRP A 132 -10.57 7.35 5.47
C TRP A 132 -11.13 7.79 6.82
N VAL A 133 -11.05 6.89 7.79
CA VAL A 133 -11.37 7.11 9.20
C VAL A 133 -10.08 7.31 9.97
N SER A 134 -9.98 8.38 10.76
CA SER A 134 -8.98 8.49 11.83
C SER A 134 -9.57 8.00 13.16
N VAL A 135 -8.81 7.20 13.89
CA VAL A 135 -9.20 6.70 15.21
C VAL A 135 -8.72 7.68 16.28
N PRO A 136 -9.64 8.25 17.10
CA PRO A 136 -9.27 9.22 18.14
C PRO A 136 -8.18 8.69 19.08
N ASP A 137 -7.34 9.61 19.57
CA ASP A 137 -6.26 9.33 20.53
C ASP A 137 -5.21 8.31 20.06
N THR A 138 -5.15 8.02 18.75
CA THR A 138 -4.16 7.14 18.13
C THR A 138 -3.73 7.69 16.77
N ASN A 139 -2.61 7.19 16.22
CA ASN A 139 -2.21 7.49 14.84
C ASN A 139 -2.91 6.58 13.80
N ARG A 140 -3.77 5.66 14.26
CA ARG A 140 -4.40 4.67 13.39
C ARG A 140 -5.42 5.32 12.45
N LYS A 141 -5.24 5.06 11.17
CA LYS A 141 -6.15 5.42 10.09
C LYS A 141 -6.53 4.16 9.32
N TYR A 142 -7.78 4.07 8.88
CA TYR A 142 -8.23 2.95 8.06
C TYR A 142 -9.28 3.37 7.04
N VAL A 143 -9.44 2.56 6.00
CA VAL A 143 -10.48 2.72 4.98
C VAL A 143 -10.95 1.34 4.53
N THR A 144 -12.24 1.19 4.29
CA THR A 144 -12.84 -0.07 3.79
C THR A 144 -12.76 -0.14 2.28
N PHE A 145 -12.62 -1.36 1.74
CA PHE A 145 -12.73 -1.56 0.30
C PHE A 145 -14.19 -1.52 -0.17
N LYS A 146 -14.39 -0.91 -1.34
CA LYS A 146 -15.71 -0.62 -1.92
C LYS A 146 -16.10 -1.67 -2.97
N ALA A 147 -16.25 -2.94 -2.59
CA ALA A 147 -16.95 -3.96 -3.36
C ALA A 147 -16.88 -5.33 -2.67
N PRO A 148 -17.83 -6.26 -2.93
CA PRO A 148 -17.63 -7.68 -2.67
C PRO A 148 -16.45 -8.22 -3.48
N GLY A 149 -15.68 -9.16 -2.90
CA GLY A 149 -14.53 -9.76 -3.58
C GLY A 149 -13.29 -8.86 -3.63
N ALA A 150 -13.31 -7.73 -2.91
CA ALA A 150 -12.18 -6.81 -2.83
C ALA A 150 -11.04 -7.29 -1.91
N GLU A 151 -11.18 -8.46 -1.29
CA GLU A 151 -10.17 -9.07 -0.44
C GLU A 151 -8.89 -9.43 -1.19
N GLU A 152 -8.86 -9.42 -2.52
CA GLU A 152 -7.64 -9.62 -3.30
C GLU A 152 -7.69 -8.89 -4.64
N GLY A 153 -6.51 -8.65 -5.21
CA GLY A 153 -6.38 -7.89 -6.44
C GLY A 153 -4.96 -7.42 -6.69
N HIS A 154 -4.80 -6.35 -7.47
CA HIS A 154 -3.51 -5.69 -7.70
C HIS A 154 -3.57 -4.22 -7.27
N VAL A 155 -2.40 -3.62 -7.06
CA VAL A 155 -2.29 -2.21 -6.68
C VAL A 155 -1.49 -1.45 -7.74
N GLU A 156 -2.01 -0.30 -8.14
CA GLU A 156 -1.34 0.65 -9.03
C GLU A 156 -0.90 1.84 -8.18
N MET A 157 0.39 2.19 -8.25
CA MET A 157 0.96 3.36 -7.60
C MET A 157 1.52 4.28 -8.67
N ILE A 158 1.02 5.52 -8.72
CA ILE A 158 1.28 6.47 -9.81
C ILE A 158 1.78 7.75 -9.18
N SER A 159 3.05 8.08 -9.39
CA SER A 159 3.58 9.40 -9.02
C SER A 159 2.89 10.48 -9.86
N LEU A 160 2.41 11.52 -9.21
CA LEU A 160 1.74 12.66 -9.83
C LEU A 160 2.71 13.82 -10.12
N GLY A 161 4.01 13.57 -9.98
CA GLY A 161 5.08 14.55 -10.15
C GLY A 161 5.87 14.76 -8.86
N ARG A 162 6.66 15.84 -8.84
CA ARG A 162 7.41 16.27 -7.66
C ARG A 162 7.42 17.79 -7.57
N THR A 163 7.41 18.31 -6.35
CA THR A 163 7.51 19.75 -6.11
C THR A 163 8.49 20.02 -4.98
N GLY A 164 9.46 20.90 -5.23
CA GLY A 164 10.33 21.43 -4.20
C GLY A 164 9.70 22.65 -3.51
N PRO A 165 10.45 23.34 -2.63
CA PRO A 165 9.98 24.56 -1.99
C PRO A 165 9.71 25.65 -3.03
N LEU A 166 8.49 26.17 -3.03
CA LEU A 166 8.11 27.29 -3.88
C LEU A 166 8.32 28.61 -3.13
N LEU A 167 9.28 29.42 -3.58
CA LEU A 167 9.55 30.71 -2.96
C LEU A 167 8.36 31.67 -3.15
N ASN A 168 7.90 32.29 -2.06
CA ASN A 168 6.86 33.33 -2.03
C ASN A 168 5.46 32.89 -2.48
N VAL A 169 5.06 31.64 -2.20
CA VAL A 169 3.71 31.14 -2.51
C VAL A 169 3.01 30.72 -1.22
N THR A 170 1.82 31.28 -0.96
CA THR A 170 1.00 30.98 0.25
C THR A 170 0.19 29.69 0.11
N THR A 171 0.34 28.95 -1.00
CA THR A 171 -0.35 27.70 -1.33
C THR A 171 0.64 26.57 -1.57
N ASP A 172 1.75 26.56 -0.83
CA ASP A 172 2.83 25.61 -1.04
C ASP A 172 2.48 24.24 -0.45
N LEU A 173 2.02 23.32 -1.31
CA LEU A 173 1.77 21.92 -0.94
C LEU A 173 3.04 21.22 -0.45
N TYR A 174 4.23 21.69 -0.83
CA TYR A 174 5.48 21.17 -0.28
C TYR A 174 5.54 21.44 1.23
N ALA A 175 5.42 22.71 1.65
CA ALA A 175 5.50 23.09 3.05
C ALA A 175 4.45 22.39 3.93
N ASP A 176 3.23 22.25 3.42
CA ASP A 176 2.10 21.63 4.14
C ASP A 176 2.32 20.13 4.40
N THR A 177 3.16 19.47 3.61
CA THR A 177 3.40 18.01 3.71
C THR A 177 4.68 17.65 4.45
N LEU A 178 5.48 18.63 4.88
CA LEU A 178 6.71 18.37 5.63
C LEU A 178 6.41 17.86 7.04
N HIS A 179 7.11 16.78 7.43
CA HIS A 179 7.10 16.29 8.80
C HIS A 179 7.84 17.28 9.70
N GLY A 180 7.10 17.86 10.66
CA GLY A 180 7.66 18.70 11.71
C GLY A 180 8.30 17.90 12.84
N PRO A 181 8.73 18.56 13.94
CA PRO A 181 9.33 17.89 15.10
C PRO A 181 8.45 16.82 15.75
N ASP A 182 7.13 16.98 15.66
CA ASP A 182 6.12 16.05 16.18
C ASP A 182 5.68 15.01 15.14
N ASP A 183 6.43 14.86 14.05
CA ASP A 183 6.17 13.91 12.96
C ASP A 183 4.76 14.05 12.36
N THR A 184 4.21 15.26 12.39
CA THR A 184 2.84 15.55 11.94
C THR A 184 2.84 16.71 10.94
N PRO A 185 2.51 16.45 9.66
CA PRO A 185 2.37 17.50 8.63
C PRO A 185 1.02 18.25 8.70
N ASP A 186 0.96 19.46 8.14
CA ASP A 186 -0.27 20.28 8.04
C ASP A 186 -1.07 19.92 6.77
N CYS A 187 -1.78 18.80 6.83
CA CYS A 187 -2.46 18.23 5.67
C CYS A 187 -3.68 18.99 5.13
N GLN A 188 -4.01 20.18 5.67
CA GLN A 188 -5.25 20.88 5.34
C GLN A 188 -5.39 21.19 3.84
N ARG A 189 -4.38 21.81 3.23
CA ARG A 189 -4.47 22.18 1.81
C ARG A 189 -4.22 21.01 0.88
N PHE A 190 -3.38 20.06 1.29
CA PHE A 190 -3.17 18.84 0.53
C PHE A 190 -4.48 18.06 0.36
N GLY A 191 -5.24 17.87 1.45
CA GLY A 191 -6.56 17.22 1.38
C GLY A 191 -7.53 17.96 0.44
N ALA A 192 -7.52 19.29 0.44
CA ALA A 192 -8.38 20.11 -0.42
C ALA A 192 -7.98 20.03 -1.90
N ALA A 193 -6.69 20.05 -2.22
CA ALA A 193 -6.18 20.05 -3.60
C ALA A 193 -6.62 18.82 -4.42
N PHE A 194 -6.91 17.70 -3.75
CA PHE A 194 -7.32 16.45 -4.37
C PHE A 194 -8.79 16.07 -4.08
N THR A 195 -9.59 17.00 -3.54
CA THR A 195 -11.05 16.78 -3.44
C THR A 195 -11.74 16.97 -4.80
N PRO A 196 -12.59 16.03 -5.25
CA PRO A 196 -13.35 16.19 -6.50
C PRO A 196 -14.18 17.48 -6.46
N GLY A 197 -13.91 18.40 -7.38
CA GLY A 197 -14.59 19.71 -7.48
C GLY A 197 -13.79 20.93 -6.99
N ALA A 198 -12.58 20.74 -6.45
CA ALA A 198 -11.72 21.85 -5.98
C ALA A 198 -10.97 22.61 -7.09
N SER A 199 -11.34 22.44 -8.36
CA SER A 199 -10.67 23.10 -9.48
C SER A 199 -11.01 24.59 -9.54
N SER A 200 -10.20 25.40 -8.88
CA SER A 200 -9.77 26.70 -9.41
C SER A 200 -8.28 26.86 -9.15
N PHE A 201 -7.46 26.23 -9.98
CA PHE A 201 -6.11 26.75 -10.22
C PHE A 201 -6.31 28.01 -11.07
N SER A 202 -6.33 29.17 -10.41
CA SER A 202 -6.28 30.49 -11.06
C SER A 202 -4.83 30.89 -11.32
#